data_AF-A0A820MM36-F1
#
_entry.id   AF-A0A820MM36-F1
#
_cell.length_a   1.000
_cell.length_b   1.000
_cell.length_c   1.000
_cell.angle_alpha   90.00
_cell.angle_beta   90.00
_cell.angle_gamma   90.00
#
_symmetry.space_group_name_H-M   'P 1'
#
loop_
_entity.id
_entity.type
_entity.pdbx_description
1 polymer ?
#
loop_
_entity_poly.entity_id
_entity_poly.type
_entity_poly.pdbx_seq_one_letter_code
_entity_poly.pdbx_strand_id
1 'polypeptide(L)'
;MFAVSSGSIGVDLQDIPNEPIRFVADPTNRSRGEDAIIAWTWKTFIENPDNPYVLLRMPMTKACVRAMDAVQQFAKELGVTVPQKFVIGGASKRGWA
;
A
#
# COMPACT_ATOMS: atom_id res chain seq x y z
N MET A 1 16.14 2.76 14.45
CA MET A 1 17.58 3.11 14.59
C MET A 1 18.32 3.31 13.27
N PHE A 2 17.91 2.72 12.14
CA PHE A 2 18.56 2.92 10.82
C PHE A 2 18.56 4.36 10.31
N ALA A 3 17.40 5.04 10.29
CA ALA A 3 17.25 6.40 9.75
C ALA A 3 18.21 7.41 10.40
N VAL A 4 18.37 7.34 11.73
CA VAL A 4 19.27 8.21 12.49
C VAL A 4 20.74 7.94 12.13
N SER A 5 21.14 6.67 12.04
CA SER A 5 22.53 6.30 11.71
C SER A 5 22.93 6.61 10.26
N SER A 6 21.99 6.56 9.32
CA SER A 6 22.25 6.81 7.89
C SER A 6 21.96 8.24 7.45
N GLY A 7 21.40 9.08 8.32
CA GLY A 7 20.89 10.40 7.97
C GLY A 7 19.74 10.38 6.94
N SER A 8 19.05 9.24 6.82
CA SER A 8 17.96 9.06 5.85
C SER A 8 16.60 9.41 6.46
N ILE A 9 15.66 9.85 5.62
CA ILE A 9 14.27 10.03 6.03
C ILE A 9 13.63 8.65 6.24
N GLY A 10 13.13 8.40 7.45
CA GLY A 10 12.34 7.21 7.78
C GLY A 10 10.85 7.52 7.69
N VAL A 11 10.09 6.65 7.04
CA VAL A 11 8.64 6.79 6.85
C VAL A 11 7.99 5.47 7.22
N ASP A 12 6.92 5.55 7.99
CA ASP A 12 6.10 4.42 8.39
C ASP A 12 4.70 4.58 7.77
N LEU A 13 4.30 3.64 6.91
CA LEU A 13 3.03 3.68 6.16
C LEU A 13 2.20 2.45 6.49
N GLN A 14 1.22 2.62 7.38
CA GLN A 14 0.38 1.55 7.89
C GLN A 14 -0.98 1.49 7.19
N ASP A 15 -1.74 0.44 7.47
CA ASP A 15 -3.14 0.25 7.05
C ASP A 15 -3.33 0.22 5.52
N ILE A 16 -2.38 -0.36 4.79
CA ILE A 16 -2.45 -0.57 3.34
C ILE A 16 -2.38 -2.08 2.98
N PRO A 17 -3.51 -2.72 2.64
CA PRO A 17 -4.88 -2.19 2.68
C PRO A 17 -5.39 -2.10 4.13
N ASN A 18 -6.40 -1.26 4.35
CA ASN A 18 -7.13 -1.26 5.61
C ASN A 18 -7.99 -2.53 5.66
N GLU A 19 -7.74 -3.37 6.65
CA GLU A 19 -8.33 -4.69 6.77
C GLU A 19 -8.76 -4.97 8.22
N PRO A 20 -9.72 -5.88 8.44
CA PRO A 20 -10.35 -6.78 7.49
C PRO A 20 -11.48 -6.15 6.63
N ILE A 21 -11.79 -6.77 5.49
CA ILE A 21 -12.85 -6.36 4.55
C ILE A 21 -13.90 -7.47 4.38
N ARG A 22 -15.18 -7.08 4.32
CA ARG A 22 -16.29 -7.92 3.82
C ARG A 22 -16.77 -7.39 2.47
N PHE A 23 -16.88 -8.26 1.49
CA PHE A 23 -17.37 -7.89 0.17
C PHE A 23 -18.85 -8.21 0.06
N VAL A 24 -19.66 -7.22 -0.35
CA VAL A 24 -21.11 -7.40 -0.55
C VAL A 24 -21.42 -8.52 -1.54
N ALA A 25 -20.57 -8.69 -2.57
CA ALA A 25 -20.69 -9.75 -3.57
C ALA A 25 -20.21 -11.14 -3.09
N ASP A 26 -19.67 -11.26 -1.88
CA ASP A 26 -19.27 -12.54 -1.30
C ASP A 26 -20.48 -13.19 -0.60
N PRO A 27 -21.07 -14.28 -1.15
CA PRO A 27 -22.24 -14.92 -0.57
C PRO A 27 -21.95 -15.57 0.78
N THR A 28 -20.67 -15.85 1.09
CA THR A 28 -20.27 -16.35 2.42
C THR A 28 -20.24 -15.22 3.46
N ASN A 29 -20.32 -13.96 3.01
CA ASN A 29 -20.21 -12.74 3.79
C ASN A 29 -19.04 -12.78 4.80
N ARG A 30 -17.95 -13.49 4.48
CA ARG A 30 -16.86 -13.70 5.45
C ARG A 30 -15.93 -12.49 5.50
N SER A 31 -15.35 -12.26 6.69
CA SER A 31 -14.27 -11.29 6.87
C SER A 31 -13.01 -11.80 6.20
N ARG A 32 -12.33 -10.96 5.40
CA ARG A 32 -11.10 -11.30 4.68
C ARG A 32 -10.01 -10.31 5.07
N GLY A 33 -8.84 -10.84 5.38
CA GLY A 33 -7.59 -10.07 5.56
C GLY A 33 -6.52 -10.60 4.60
N GLU A 34 -5.43 -9.87 4.48
CA GLU A 34 -4.18 -10.31 3.86
C GLU A 34 -4.38 -10.88 2.43
N ASP A 35 -3.77 -12.02 2.16
CA ASP A 35 -3.86 -12.73 0.89
C ASP A 35 -5.30 -13.17 0.55
N ALA A 36 -6.22 -13.26 1.53
CA ALA A 36 -7.61 -13.62 1.25
C ALA A 36 -8.40 -12.50 0.56
N ILE A 37 -8.03 -11.23 0.81
CA ILE A 37 -8.58 -10.07 0.07
C ILE A 37 -8.00 -10.07 -1.36
N ILE A 38 -6.69 -10.30 -1.49
CA ILE A 38 -6.01 -10.38 -2.79
C ILE A 38 -6.62 -11.48 -3.66
N ALA A 39 -6.76 -12.70 -3.13
CA ALA A 39 -7.34 -13.82 -3.84
C ALA A 39 -8.79 -13.54 -4.28
N TRP A 40 -9.58 -12.90 -3.42
CA TRP A 40 -10.95 -12.51 -3.77
C TRP A 40 -10.98 -11.54 -4.95
N THR A 41 -10.18 -10.46 -4.90
CA THR A 41 -10.15 -9.47 -5.98
C THR A 41 -9.65 -10.04 -7.32
N TRP A 42 -8.70 -10.99 -7.29
CA TRP A 42 -8.28 -11.72 -8.50
C TRP A 42 -9.35 -12.64 -9.04
N LYS A 43 -10.06 -13.39 -8.17
CA LYS A 43 -11.21 -14.20 -8.61
C LYS A 43 -12.23 -13.32 -9.33
N THR A 44 -12.61 -12.20 -8.73
CA THR A 44 -13.58 -11.26 -9.32
C THR A 44 -13.11 -10.71 -10.66
N PHE A 45 -11.82 -10.38 -10.79
CA PHE A 45 -11.24 -9.90 -12.05
C PHE A 45 -11.21 -10.98 -13.13
N ILE A 46 -10.88 -12.23 -12.79
CA ILE A 46 -10.86 -13.33 -13.76
C ILE A 46 -12.27 -13.64 -14.26
N GLU A 47 -13.28 -13.56 -13.39
CA GLU A 47 -14.69 -13.77 -13.74
C GLU A 47 -15.27 -12.59 -14.55
N ASN A 48 -14.78 -11.37 -14.34
CA ASN A 48 -15.17 -10.18 -15.09
C ASN A 48 -13.96 -9.24 -15.30
N PRO A 49 -13.23 -9.39 -16.42
CA PRO A 49 -11.95 -8.72 -16.65
C PRO A 49 -12.07 -7.26 -17.10
N ASP A 50 -13.28 -6.72 -17.26
CA ASP A 50 -13.49 -5.39 -17.81
C ASP A 50 -13.07 -4.26 -16.85
N ASN A 51 -12.92 -4.56 -15.57
CA ASN A 51 -12.57 -3.59 -14.54
C ASN A 51 -11.31 -3.99 -13.74
N PRO A 52 -10.10 -3.61 -14.19
CA PRO A 52 -8.87 -3.88 -13.46
C PRO A 52 -8.76 -3.16 -12.11
N TYR A 53 -9.58 -2.14 -11.85
CA TYR A 53 -9.58 -1.44 -10.56
C TYR A 53 -10.14 -2.29 -9.41
N VAL A 54 -10.75 -3.45 -9.70
CA VAL A 54 -11.14 -4.41 -8.67
C VAL A 54 -9.92 -5.02 -7.97
N LEU A 55 -8.76 -5.09 -8.64
CA LEU A 55 -7.54 -5.70 -8.10
C LEU A 55 -7.00 -4.86 -6.94
N LEU A 56 -6.98 -5.44 -5.73
CA LEU A 56 -6.53 -4.77 -4.50
C LEU A 56 -5.12 -4.17 -4.60
N ARG A 57 -4.25 -4.78 -5.41
CA ARG A 57 -2.87 -4.31 -5.59
C ARG A 57 -2.78 -2.94 -6.27
N MET A 58 -3.81 -2.51 -7.00
CA MET A 58 -3.85 -1.19 -7.63
C MET A 58 -3.88 -0.06 -6.58
N PRO A 59 -4.87 0.01 -5.65
CA PRO A 59 -4.85 1.01 -4.59
C PRO A 59 -3.67 0.85 -3.62
N MET A 60 -3.20 -0.38 -3.33
CA MET A 60 -2.02 -0.58 -2.48
C MET A 60 -0.76 0.08 -3.08
N THR A 61 -0.51 -0.16 -4.36
CA THR A 61 0.63 0.46 -5.07
C THR A 61 0.48 1.97 -5.11
N LYS A 62 -0.74 2.46 -5.37
CA LYS A 62 -1.03 3.90 -5.40
C LYS A 62 -0.77 4.56 -4.05
N ALA A 63 -1.13 3.93 -2.94
CA ALA A 63 -0.87 4.45 -1.61
C ALA A 63 0.64 4.59 -1.33
N CYS A 64 1.45 3.60 -1.72
CA CYS A 64 2.91 3.68 -1.61
C CYS A 64 3.49 4.86 -2.41
N VAL A 65 3.02 5.07 -3.64
CA VAL A 65 3.43 6.22 -4.47
C VAL A 65 3.00 7.54 -3.84
N ARG A 66 1.78 7.62 -3.29
CA ARG A 66 1.31 8.83 -2.60
C ARG A 66 2.09 9.13 -1.32
N ALA A 67 2.56 8.11 -0.60
CA ALA A 67 3.45 8.32 0.52
C ALA A 67 4.79 8.94 0.07
N MET A 68 5.35 8.50 -1.07
CA MET A 68 6.56 9.11 -1.63
C MET A 68 6.33 10.58 -2.02
N ASP A 69 5.21 10.88 -2.69
CA ASP A 69 4.82 12.24 -3.05
C ASP A 69 4.71 13.13 -1.80
N ALA A 70 4.00 12.65 -0.77
CA ALA A 70 3.79 13.36 0.48
C ALA A 70 5.10 13.65 1.21
N VAL A 71 6.02 12.68 1.25
CA VAL A 71 7.34 12.83 1.87
C VAL A 71 8.18 13.86 1.13
N GLN A 72 8.17 13.84 -0.21
CA GLN A 72 8.89 14.86 -1.00
C GLN A 72 8.32 16.25 -0.79
N GLN A 73 6.99 16.38 -0.73
CA GLN A 73 6.34 17.65 -0.47
C GLN A 73 6.71 18.16 0.93
N PHE A 74 6.57 17.31 1.96
CA PHE A 74 6.86 17.69 3.33
C PHE A 74 8.34 18.04 3.54
N ALA A 75 9.27 17.32 2.89
CA ALA A 75 10.69 17.67 2.92
C ALA A 75 10.98 19.06 2.35
N LYS A 76 10.28 19.46 1.27
CA LYS A 76 10.38 20.82 0.71
C LYS A 76 9.89 21.88 1.69
N GLU A 77 8.75 21.63 2.34
CA GLU A 77 8.15 22.53 3.33
C GLU A 77 9.06 22.73 4.55
N LEU A 78 9.78 21.68 4.96
CA LEU A 78 10.78 21.73 6.04
C LEU A 78 12.12 22.36 5.62
N GLY A 79 12.34 22.63 4.34
CA GLY A 79 13.62 23.15 3.84
C GLY A 79 14.78 22.17 3.92
N VAL A 80 14.51 20.86 4.00
CA VAL A 80 15.54 19.80 4.01
C VAL A 80 15.75 19.22 2.61
N THR A 81 16.81 18.42 2.44
CA THR A 81 17.09 17.77 1.15
C THR A 81 15.93 16.86 0.72
N VAL A 82 15.39 17.12 -0.47
CA VAL A 82 14.26 16.36 -1.02
C VAL A 82 14.73 15.00 -1.54
N PRO A 83 14.18 13.88 -1.05
CA PRO A 83 14.61 12.56 -1.48
C PRO A 83 14.23 12.28 -2.95
N GLN A 84 15.19 11.78 -3.72
CA GLN A 84 15.01 11.40 -5.15
C GLN A 84 14.96 9.89 -5.37
N LYS A 85 15.35 9.11 -4.37
CA LYS A 85 15.42 7.65 -4.42
C LYS A 85 14.80 7.09 -3.15
N PHE A 86 14.10 5.96 -3.30
CA PHE A 86 13.39 5.29 -2.22
C PHE A 86 13.82 3.84 -2.14
N VAL A 87 13.89 3.33 -0.92
CA VAL A 87 14.00 1.89 -0.64
C VAL A 87 12.75 1.53 0.15
N ILE A 88 12.03 0.51 -0.32
CA ILE A 88 10.78 0.06 0.31
C ILE A 88 11.09 -1.22 1.09
N GLY A 89 10.72 -1.24 2.36
CA GLY A 89 10.77 -2.40 3.25
C GLY A 89 9.38 -2.80 3.74
N GLY A 90 9.24 -3.94 4.41
CA GLY A 90 7.99 -4.39 5.03
C GLY A 90 7.76 -5.90 4.94
N ALA A 91 6.87 -6.41 5.80
CA ALA A 91 6.69 -7.83 6.09
C ALA A 91 6.37 -8.72 4.87
N SER A 92 5.93 -8.15 3.73
CA SER A 92 5.61 -8.91 2.52
C SER A 92 6.24 -8.37 1.23
N LYS A 93 7.31 -7.57 1.31
CA LYS A 93 7.92 -6.87 0.14
C LYS A 93 6.95 -5.93 -0.60
N ARG A 94 5.81 -5.61 0.03
CA ARG A 94 4.69 -4.81 -0.51
C ARG A 94 4.57 -3.43 0.14
N GLY A 95 5.50 -3.04 1.00
CA GLY A 95 5.38 -1.80 1.78
C GLY A 95 4.36 -1.85 2.91
N TRP A 96 4.01 -3.04 3.42
CA TRP A 96 3.28 -3.16 4.68
C TRP A 96 4.12 -2.57 5.82
N ALA A 97 3.62 -1.52 6.46
CA ALA A 97 3.84 -1.32 7.88
C ALA A 97 2.61 -1.76 8.67
#